data_AF-X1DUU8-F1
#
_entry.id   AF-X1DUU8-F1
#
_cell.length_a   1.000
_cell.length_b   1.000
_cell.length_c   1.000
_cell.angle_alpha   90.00
_cell.angle_beta   90.00
_cell.angle_gamma   90.00
#
_symmetry.space_group_name_H-M   'P 1'
#
loop_
_entity.id
_entity.type
_entity.pdbx_description
1 polymer ?
#
loop_
_entity_poly.entity_id
_entity_poly.type
_entity_poly.pdbx_seq_one_letter_code
_entity_poly.pdbx_strand_id
1 'polypeptide(L)' 'MALEKIGRYNVVDELGQGGMATVFRATDPNFEREVAIKV' A
#
# COMPACT_ATOMS: atom_id res chain seq x y z
N MET A 1 -4.41 14.27 -1.29
CA MET A 1 -5.47 13.23 -1.27
C MET A 1 -4.81 11.98 -0.73
N ALA A 2 -5.35 11.38 0.33
CA ALA A 2 -4.81 10.12 0.85
C ALA A 2 -5.06 9.01 -0.18
N LEU A 3 -4.05 8.18 -0.44
CA LEU A 3 -4.16 7.07 -1.38
C LEU A 3 -4.93 5.94 -0.68
N GLU A 4 -6.19 5.71 -1.03
CA GLU A 4 -7.02 4.70 -0.34
C GLU A 4 -6.86 3.29 -0.95
N LYS A 5 -6.49 3.20 -2.23
CA LYS A 5 -6.31 1.93 -2.95
C LYS A 5 -5.19 2.00 -3.99
N ILE A 6 -4.51 0.88 -4.17
CA ILE A 6 -3.57 0.65 -5.28
C ILE A 6 -4.00 -0.63 -6.00
N GLY A 7 -4.55 -0.50 -7.20
CA GLY A 7 -5.14 -1.63 -7.90
C GLY A 7 -6.22 -2.32 -7.05
N ARG A 8 -6.03 -3.60 -6.74
CA ARG A 8 -6.95 -4.37 -5.88
C ARG A 8 -6.69 -4.21 -4.38
N TYR A 9 -5.56 -3.63 -3.99
CA TYR A 9 -5.13 -3.56 -2.61
C TYR A 9 -5.71 -2.33 -1.92
N ASN A 10 -6.22 -2.49 -0.70
CA ASN A 10 -6.66 -1.37 0.13
C ASN A 10 -5.48 -0.86 0.95
N VAL A 11 -5.13 0.42 0.81
CA VAL A 11 -4.02 1.03 1.53
C VAL A 11 -4.44 1.33 2.96
N VAL A 12 -3.58 0.98 3.92
CA VAL A 12 -3.79 1.20 5.35
C VAL A 12 -3.03 2.44 5.80
N ASP A 13 -1.74 2.50 5.50
CA ASP A 13 -0.84 3.58 5.90
C ASP A 13 0.47 3.55 5.08
N GLU A 14 1.22 4.66 5.14
CA GLU A 14 2.56 4.74 4.59
C GLU A 14 3.56 4.08 5.54
N LEU A 15 4.34 3.13 5.03
CA LEU A 15 5.44 2.49 5.76
C LEU A 15 6.72 3.31 5.69
N GLY A 16 6.92 4.04 4.61
CA GLY A 16 7.99 5.02 4.50
C GLY A 16 8.20 5.54 3.08
N GLN A 17 8.86 6.70 3.01
CA GLN A 17 9.21 7.38 1.78
C GLN A 17 10.74 7.44 1.62
N GLY A 18 11.23 7.11 0.42
CA GLY A 18 12.63 7.27 0.04
C GLY A 18 12.79 8.01 -1.29
N GLY A 19 14.03 8.24 -1.71
CA GLY A 19 14.34 9.05 -2.89
C GLY A 19 13.82 8.53 -4.23
N MET A 20 13.40 7.26 -4.32
CA MET A 20 12.83 6.67 -5.54
C MET A 20 11.33 6.37 -5.44
N ALA A 21 10.78 6.17 -4.25
CA ALA A 21 9.46 5.56 -4.09
C ALA A 21 8.91 5.74 -2.68
N THR A 22 7.58 5.62 -2.58
CA THR A 22 6.87 5.48 -1.30
C THR A 22 6.39 4.04 -1.15
N VAL A 23 6.56 3.48 0.05
CA VAL A 23 6.10 2.15 0.41
C VAL A 23 4.86 2.27 1.29
N PHE A 24 3.79 1.58 0.92
CA PHE A 24 2.54 1.54 1.64
C PHE A 24 2.29 0.16 2.23
N ARG A 25 1.71 0.12 3.43
CA ARG A 25 1.05 -1.07 3.96
C ARG A 25 -0.34 -1.15 3.36
N ALA A 26 -0.71 -2.31 2.86
CA ALA A 26 -2.01 -2.53 2.25
C ALA A 26 -2.51 -3.95 2.55
N THR A 27 -3.82 -4.17 2.37
CA THR A 27 -4.45 -5.50 2.48
C THR A 27 -4.91 -5.98 1.11
N ASP A 28 -4.63 -7.24 0.76
CA ASP A 28 -5.20 -7.90 -0.41
C ASP A 28 -6.58 -8.50 -0.06
N PRO A 29 -7.69 -8.00 -0.63
CA PRO A 29 -9.03 -8.48 -0.30
C PRO A 29 -9.29 -9.93 -0.78
N ASN A 30 -8.51 -10.44 -1.73
CA ASN A 30 -8.71 -11.79 -2.28
C ASN A 30 -8.02 -12.87 -1.44
N PHE A 31 -6.94 -12.50 -0.75
CA PHE A 31 -6.11 -13.43 0.03
C PHE A 31 -6.08 -13.09 1.52
N GLU A 32 -6.83 -12.06 1.93
CA GLU A 32 -6.99 -11.61 3.32
C GLU A 32 -5.67 -11.47 4.06
N ARG A 33 -4.66 -10.88 3.39
CA ARG A 33 -3.31 -10.72 3.93
C ARG A 33 -2.78 -9.30 3.80
N GLU A 34 -1.88 -8.92 4.70
CA GLU A 34 -1.12 -7.68 4.61
C GLU A 34 0.03 -7.82 3.59
N VAL A 35 0.26 -6.75 2.83
CA VAL A 35 1.31 -6.63 1.81
C VAL A 35 1.94 -5.24 1.87
N ALA A 36 3.20 -5.14 1.42
CA ALA A 36 3.86 -3.87 1.18
C ALA A 36 3.86 -3.55 -0.31
N ILE A 37 3.46 -2.33 -0.68
CA ILE A 37 3.40 -1.88 -2.07
C ILE A 37 4.33 -0.71 -2.25
N LYS A 38 5.30 -0.87 -3.14
CA LYS A 38 6.22 0.20 -3.58
C LYS A 38 5.65 0.84 -4.84
N VAL A 39 5.41 2.16 -4.80
CA VAL A 39 4.98 2.97 -5.95
C VAL A 39 6.14 3.82 -6.44
#